data_AF-A0A7S3E317-F1
#
_entry.id   AF-A0A7S3E317-F1
#
_cell.length_a   1.000
_cell.length_b   1.000
_cell.length_c   1.000
_cell.angle_alpha   90.00
_cell.angle_beta   90.00
_cell.angle_gamma   90.00
#
_symmetry.space_group_name_H-M   'P 1'
#
loop_
_entity.id
_entity.type
_entity.pdbx_description
1 polymer ?
#
loop_
_entity_poly.entity_id
_entity_poly.type
_entity_poly.pdbx_seq_one_letter_code
_entity_poly.pdbx_strand_id
1 'polypeptide(L)'
;DVQWTAALDYVPTLGLAARALCWLVGTGVASVSLVALAPGQGRRVVAKAALALLSGLLFGLLARYALLERLHCRLCKKPEEVGDLDSKFTAVTTPKGTLKVHYKAARGGASSSSDGAPRRVVHCAHGFGASTYSWGKTQQALAHSLRATVLAHDCPGFGLTERPKS
;
A
#
# COMPACT_ATOMS: atom_id res chain seq x y z
N ASP A 1 -12.56 -20.36 -5.67
CA ASP A 1 -11.11 -20.45 -5.94
C ASP A 1 -10.61 -19.86 -7.26
N VAL A 2 -11.43 -19.17 -8.07
CA VAL A 2 -11.00 -18.74 -9.44
C VAL A 2 -10.74 -17.23 -9.58
N GLN A 3 -10.98 -16.40 -8.56
CA GLN A 3 -10.98 -14.93 -8.73
C GLN A 3 -9.73 -14.19 -8.19
N TRP A 4 -8.84 -14.86 -7.46
CA TRP A 4 -7.71 -14.20 -6.79
C TRP A 4 -6.47 -14.01 -7.69
N THR A 5 -6.27 -14.87 -8.69
CA THR A 5 -5.11 -14.79 -9.59
C THR A 5 -5.12 -13.49 -10.40
N ALA A 6 -6.28 -13.06 -10.89
CA ALA A 6 -6.40 -11.81 -11.64
C ALA A 6 -6.15 -10.53 -10.82
N ALA A 7 -6.27 -10.59 -9.49
CA ALA A 7 -6.12 -9.42 -8.62
C ALA A 7 -4.66 -9.15 -8.23
N LEU A 8 -3.83 -10.20 -8.10
CA LEU A 8 -2.41 -10.07 -7.79
C LEU A 8 -1.58 -9.68 -9.04
N ASP A 9 -2.06 -10.06 -10.23
CA ASP A 9 -1.43 -9.74 -11.52
C ASP A 9 -1.98 -8.45 -12.15
N TYR A 10 -2.33 -7.45 -11.34
CA TYR A 10 -2.85 -6.19 -11.88
C TYR A 10 -1.75 -5.44 -12.64
N VAL A 11 -1.89 -5.37 -13.97
CA VAL A 11 -1.03 -4.58 -14.85
C VAL A 11 -1.83 -3.38 -15.37
N PRO A 12 -1.57 -2.14 -14.89
CA PRO A 12 -2.32 -0.99 -15.36
C PRO A 12 -1.98 -0.68 -16.81
N THR A 13 -3.03 -0.62 -17.63
CA THR A 13 -2.92 -0.17 -19.01
C THR A 13 -3.51 1.21 -19.17
N LEU A 14 -2.73 2.15 -19.72
CA LEU A 14 -3.26 3.45 -20.12
C LEU A 14 -4.17 3.30 -21.34
N GLY A 15 -5.35 3.91 -21.28
CA GLY A 15 -6.22 4.08 -22.45
C GLY A 15 -5.62 5.05 -23.49
N LEU A 16 -6.23 5.10 -24.67
CA LEU A 16 -5.73 5.90 -25.79
C LEU A 16 -5.59 7.39 -25.45
N ALA A 17 -6.58 7.98 -24.78
CA ALA A 17 -6.53 9.39 -24.37
C ALA A 17 -5.35 9.70 -23.42
N ALA A 18 -5.10 8.82 -22.44
CA ALA A 18 -3.97 8.96 -21.53
C ALA A 18 -2.62 8.81 -22.24
N ARG A 19 -2.52 7.90 -23.22
CA ARG A 19 -1.32 7.77 -24.06
C ARG A 19 -1.09 9.01 -24.91
N ALA A 20 -2.15 9.55 -25.53
CA ALA A 20 -2.07 10.79 -26.30
C ALA A 20 -1.61 11.96 -25.43
N LEU A 21 -2.12 12.07 -24.21
CA LEU A 21 -1.67 13.09 -23.25
C LEU A 21 -0.17 12.98 -22.94
N CYS A 22 0.37 11.78 -22.72
CA CYS A 22 1.81 11.60 -22.51
C CYS A 22 2.64 12.10 -23.71
N TRP A 23 2.19 11.80 -24.93
CA TRP A 23 2.83 12.28 -26.15
C TRP A 23 2.76 13.80 -26.27
N LEU A 24 1.59 14.40 -26.01
CA LEU A 24 1.39 15.86 -26.04
C LEU A 24 2.27 16.59 -25.02
N VAL A 25 2.42 16.04 -23.81
CA VAL A 25 3.35 16.59 -22.80
C VAL A 25 4.79 16.53 -23.31
N GLY A 26 5.21 15.38 -23.85
CA GLY A 26 6.57 15.22 -24.37
C GLY A 26 6.87 16.14 -25.56
N THR A 27 5.98 16.21 -26.54
CA THR A 27 6.15 17.08 -27.72
C THR A 27 6.09 18.56 -27.35
N GLY A 28 5.22 18.94 -26.41
CA GLY A 28 5.14 20.29 -25.87
C GLY A 28 6.46 20.71 -25.22
N VAL A 29 7.02 19.89 -24.32
CA VAL A 29 8.29 20.17 -23.65
C VAL A 29 9.46 20.22 -24.64
N ALA A 30 9.50 19.30 -25.62
CA ALA A 30 10.52 19.33 -26.66
C ALA A 30 10.46 20.62 -27.49
N SER A 31 9.25 21.04 -27.88
CA SER A 31 9.05 22.26 -28.67
C SER A 31 9.48 23.51 -27.89
N VAL A 32 9.09 23.61 -26.62
CA VAL A 32 9.50 24.71 -25.73
C VAL A 32 11.02 24.71 -25.55
N SER A 33 11.64 23.55 -25.32
CA SER A 33 13.09 23.43 -25.17
C SER A 33 13.82 23.87 -26.42
N LEU A 34 13.32 23.50 -27.60
CA LEU A 34 13.92 23.88 -28.88
C LEU A 34 13.86 25.40 -29.12
N VAL A 35 12.72 26.02 -28.81
CA VAL A 35 12.53 27.49 -28.92
C VAL A 35 13.40 28.23 -27.90
N ALA A 36 13.45 27.77 -26.65
CA ALA A 36 14.19 28.41 -25.57
C ALA A 36 15.71 28.41 -25.79
N LEU A 37 16.24 27.43 -26.54
CA LEU A 37 17.68 27.29 -26.75
C LEU A 37 18.28 28.27 -27.78
N ALA A 38 17.50 29.21 -28.34
CA ALA A 38 17.90 30.32 -29.25
C ALA A 38 18.65 29.89 -30.54
N PRO A 39 18.63 30.71 -31.63
CA PRO A 39 19.33 30.35 -32.86
C PRO A 39 20.86 30.40 -32.66
N GLY A 40 21.54 29.32 -33.03
CA GLY A 40 23.00 29.28 -33.18
C GLY A 40 23.35 28.41 -34.38
N GLN A 41 24.37 28.76 -35.15
CA GLN A 41 24.73 28.02 -36.36
C GLN A 41 25.65 26.81 -36.06
N GLY A 42 25.59 25.78 -36.92
CA GLY A 42 26.53 24.65 -36.93
C GLY A 42 26.26 23.54 -35.89
N ARG A 43 27.32 22.90 -35.36
CA ARG A 43 27.27 21.77 -34.39
C ARG A 43 26.38 22.02 -33.18
N ARG A 44 26.12 23.28 -32.82
CA ARG A 44 25.25 23.68 -31.72
C ARG A 44 23.77 23.41 -32.00
N VAL A 45 23.33 23.33 -33.26
CA VAL A 45 21.93 23.01 -33.62
C VAL A 45 21.60 21.56 -33.28
N VAL A 46 22.49 20.63 -33.66
CA VAL A 46 22.29 19.19 -33.42
C VAL A 46 22.23 18.90 -31.92
N ALA A 47 23.15 19.47 -31.14
CA ALA A 47 23.14 19.31 -29.69
C ALA A 47 21.86 19.85 -29.04
N LYS A 48 21.34 20.99 -29.51
CA LYS A 48 20.08 21.57 -29.01
C LYS A 48 18.86 20.72 -29.35
N ALA A 49 18.79 20.23 -30.59
CA ALA A 49 17.72 19.33 -31.01
C ALA A 49 17.75 18.03 -30.20
N ALA A 50 18.94 17.46 -29.97
CA ALA A 50 19.09 16.29 -29.11
C ALA A 50 18.62 16.56 -27.67
N LEU A 51 19.01 17.70 -27.08
CA LEU A 51 18.58 18.08 -25.73
C LEU A 51 17.06 18.27 -25.64
N ALA A 52 16.45 18.91 -26.65
CA ALA A 52 15.00 19.09 -26.72
C ALA A 52 14.25 17.75 -26.84
N LEU A 53 14.76 16.81 -27.64
CA LEU A 53 14.17 15.47 -27.74
C LEU A 53 14.31 14.70 -26.43
N LEU A 54 15.48 14.76 -25.78
CA LEU A 54 15.71 14.10 -24.50
C LEU A 54 14.82 14.66 -23.39
N SER A 55 14.64 15.99 -23.33
CA SER A 55 13.73 16.61 -22.37
C SER A 55 12.29 16.20 -22.64
N GLY A 56 11.83 16.25 -23.90
CA GLY A 56 10.49 15.79 -24.27
C GLY A 56 10.24 14.32 -23.91
N LEU A 57 11.19 13.44 -24.20
CA LEU A 57 11.10 12.02 -23.84
C LEU A 57 11.00 11.83 -22.33
N LEU A 58 11.86 12.50 -21.56
CA LEU A 58 11.86 12.43 -20.11
C LEU A 58 10.50 12.85 -19.53
N PHE A 59 9.99 14.01 -19.93
CA PHE A 59 8.72 14.52 -19.41
C PHE A 59 7.51 13.68 -19.87
N GLY A 60 7.53 13.15 -21.09
CA GLY A 60 6.52 12.19 -21.55
C GLY A 60 6.52 10.89 -20.73
N LEU A 61 7.70 10.37 -20.37
CA LEU A 61 7.85 9.19 -19.51
C LEU A 61 7.42 9.47 -18.06
N LEU A 62 7.76 10.64 -17.51
CA LEU A 62 7.30 11.06 -16.18
C LEU A 62 5.78 11.22 -16.12
N ALA A 63 5.17 11.83 -17.15
CA ALA A 63 3.71 11.92 -17.26
C ALA A 63 3.07 10.53 -17.32
N ARG A 64 3.66 9.61 -18.09
CA ARG A 64 3.21 8.21 -18.14
C ARG A 64 3.30 7.54 -16.77
N TYR A 65 4.43 7.66 -16.10
CA TYR A 65 4.67 7.08 -14.78
C TYR A 65 3.63 7.60 -13.76
N ALA A 66 3.43 8.92 -13.70
CA ALA A 66 2.46 9.53 -12.80
C ALA A 66 1.01 9.08 -13.07
N LEU A 67 0.63 8.87 -14.33
CA LEU A 67 -0.70 8.34 -14.66
C LEU A 67 -0.85 6.87 -14.25
N LEU A 68 0.18 6.05 -14.46
CA LEU A 68 0.17 4.65 -14.02
C LEU A 68 0.13 4.55 -12.49
N GLU A 69 0.90 5.37 -11.79
CA GLU A 69 0.87 5.45 -10.33
C GLU A 69 -0.52 5.83 -9.82
N ARG A 70 -1.17 6.83 -10.42
CA ARG A 70 -2.56 7.18 -10.09
C ARG A 70 -3.53 6.02 -10.29
N LEU A 71 -3.34 5.19 -11.32
CA LEU A 71 -4.17 3.99 -11.52
C LEU A 71 -3.93 2.95 -10.43
N HIS A 72 -2.69 2.70 -10.04
CA HIS A 72 -2.39 1.83 -8.90
C HIS A 72 -2.99 2.37 -7.60
N CYS A 73 -2.81 3.66 -7.31
CA CYS A 73 -3.34 4.28 -6.10
C CYS A 73 -4.87 4.26 -6.03
N ARG A 74 -5.58 4.20 -7.16
CA ARG A 74 -7.05 4.01 -7.18
C ARG A 74 -7.51 2.65 -6.68
N LEU A 75 -6.63 1.65 -6.73
CA LEU A 75 -6.92 0.31 -6.19
C LEU A 75 -6.52 0.17 -4.72
N CYS A 76 -5.81 1.15 -4.15
CA CYS A 76 -5.51 1.16 -2.74
C CYS A 76 -6.81 1.29 -1.95
N LYS A 77 -7.11 0.26 -1.16
CA LYS A 77 -8.25 0.23 -0.25
C LYS A 77 -7.83 0.62 1.15
N LYS A 78 -8.78 1.10 1.94
CA LYS A 78 -8.53 1.34 3.36
C LYS A 78 -8.37 -0.01 4.09
N PRO A 79 -7.57 -0.07 5.16
CA PRO A 79 -7.35 -1.32 5.90
C PRO A 79 -8.64 -2.01 6.34
N GLU A 80 -9.69 -1.24 6.67
CA GLU A 80 -10.97 -1.78 7.13
C GLU A 80 -11.79 -2.42 6.00
N GLU A 81 -11.56 -2.03 4.75
CA GLU A 81 -12.24 -2.56 3.57
C GLU A 81 -11.64 -3.89 3.09
N VAL A 82 -10.43 -4.22 3.56
CA VAL A 82 -9.70 -5.46 3.23
C VAL A 82 -9.52 -6.38 4.43
N GLY A 83 -10.04 -5.99 5.60
CA GLY A 83 -10.05 -6.83 6.80
C GLY A 83 -10.98 -8.04 6.63
N ASP A 84 -10.62 -9.13 7.29
CA ASP A 84 -11.48 -10.31 7.38
C ASP A 84 -12.67 -10.03 8.33
N LEU A 85 -13.66 -10.93 8.37
CA LEU A 85 -14.82 -10.80 9.27
C LEU A 85 -14.44 -10.70 10.76
N ASP A 86 -13.28 -11.24 11.15
CA ASP A 86 -12.75 -11.22 12.52
C ASP A 86 -11.70 -10.12 12.76
N SER A 87 -11.40 -9.30 11.74
CA SER A 87 -10.51 -8.15 11.86
C SER A 87 -11.12 -7.06 12.75
N LYS A 88 -10.31 -6.54 13.67
CA LYS A 88 -10.70 -5.45 14.57
C LYS A 88 -9.65 -4.35 14.51
N PHE A 89 -10.11 -3.12 14.70
CA PHE A 89 -9.25 -1.94 14.69
C PHE A 89 -9.46 -1.15 15.98
N THR A 90 -8.36 -0.64 16.53
CA THR A 90 -8.40 0.24 17.70
C THR A 90 -7.39 1.37 17.55
N ALA A 91 -7.69 2.53 18.12
CA ALA A 91 -6.80 3.67 18.13
C ALA A 91 -5.94 3.65 19.39
N VAL A 92 -4.62 3.74 19.23
CA VAL A 92 -3.66 3.80 20.33
C VAL A 92 -2.95 5.15 20.29
N THR A 93 -3.02 5.88 21.40
CA THR A 93 -2.29 7.15 21.56
C THR A 93 -0.80 6.86 21.74
N THR A 94 0.03 7.47 20.91
CA THR A 94 1.49 7.44 20.99
C THR A 94 2.02 8.85 21.24
N PRO A 95 3.29 9.02 21.67
CA PRO A 95 3.89 10.35 21.79
C PRO A 95 3.89 11.16 20.49
N LYS A 96 3.79 10.50 19.32
CA LYS A 96 3.78 11.12 17.99
C LYS A 96 2.37 11.30 17.42
N GLY A 97 1.33 11.03 18.20
CA GLY A 97 -0.07 11.09 17.78
C GLY A 97 -0.78 9.74 17.85
N THR A 98 -1.94 9.64 17.23
CA THR A 98 -2.78 8.44 17.27
C THR A 98 -2.41 7.46 16.15
N LEU A 99 -2.27 6.18 16.50
CA LEU A 99 -2.01 5.09 15.57
C LEU A 99 -3.19 4.12 15.56
N LYS A 100 -3.74 3.83 14.37
CA LYS A 100 -4.76 2.78 14.23
C LYS A 100 -4.11 1.40 14.09
N VAL A 101 -4.40 0.53 15.04
CA VAL A 101 -3.84 -0.81 15.18
C VAL A 101 -4.87 -1.85 14.79
N HIS A 102 -4.50 -2.73 13.86
CA HIS A 102 -5.26 -3.91 13.50
C HIS A 102 -4.90 -5.08 14.43
N TYR A 103 -5.93 -5.79 14.89
CA TYR A 103 -5.78 -7.00 15.69
C TYR A 103 -6.92 -7.99 15.47
N LYS A 104 -6.67 -9.25 15.80
CA LYS A 104 -7.64 -10.33 15.83
C LYS A 104 -7.72 -10.93 17.22
N ALA A 105 -8.90 -11.41 17.60
CA ALA A 105 -9.14 -11.94 18.94
C ALA A 105 -9.98 -13.22 18.91
N ALA A 106 -9.47 -14.29 19.52
CA ALA A 106 -10.18 -15.55 19.73
C ALA A 106 -10.42 -15.80 21.23
N ARG A 107 -11.52 -16.46 21.57
CA ARG A 107 -11.87 -16.80 22.96
C ARG A 107 -12.06 -18.30 23.12
N GLY A 108 -11.33 -18.86 24.07
CA GLY A 108 -11.36 -20.26 24.45
C GLY A 108 -12.37 -20.56 25.55
N GLY A 109 -13.64 -20.65 25.18
CA GLY A 109 -14.73 -20.99 26.11
C GLY A 109 -15.09 -19.86 27.10
N ALA A 110 -16.20 -20.08 27.81
CA ALA A 110 -16.66 -19.19 28.84
C ALA A 110 -15.78 -19.35 30.08
N SER A 111 -14.97 -18.34 30.40
CA SER A 111 -14.72 -18.08 31.82
C SER A 111 -16.05 -17.61 32.38
N SER A 112 -16.87 -18.53 32.90
CA SER A 112 -17.93 -18.13 33.80
C SER A 112 -17.25 -17.31 34.89
N SER A 113 -17.53 -16.01 34.93
CA SER A 113 -17.01 -15.06 35.91
C SER A 113 -17.44 -15.37 37.35
N SER A 114 -18.01 -16.56 37.58
CA SER A 114 -18.49 -17.06 38.84
C SER A 114 -17.40 -17.67 39.72
N ASP A 115 -16.19 -17.96 39.20
CA ASP A 115 -15.22 -18.81 39.91
C ASP A 115 -13.94 -18.08 40.37
N GLY A 116 -13.88 -16.74 40.27
CA GLY A 116 -12.75 -15.94 40.78
C GLY A 116 -11.39 -16.17 40.10
N ALA A 117 -11.29 -17.10 39.14
CA ALA A 117 -10.05 -17.42 38.45
C ALA A 117 -9.57 -16.28 37.53
N PRO A 118 -8.27 -15.94 37.53
CA PRO A 118 -7.74 -14.88 36.67
C PRO A 118 -7.88 -15.26 35.19
N ARG A 119 -8.35 -14.29 34.39
CA ARG A 119 -8.51 -14.46 32.95
C ARG A 119 -7.14 -14.57 32.28
N ARG A 120 -6.84 -15.73 31.69
CA ARG A 120 -5.62 -15.95 30.90
C ARG A 120 -5.71 -15.22 29.56
N VAL A 121 -4.68 -14.44 29.25
CA VAL A 121 -4.52 -13.75 27.97
C VAL A 121 -3.21 -14.20 27.34
N VAL A 122 -3.26 -14.60 26.08
CA VAL A 122 -2.09 -14.94 25.28
C VAL A 122 -1.97 -13.92 24.16
N HIS A 123 -0.80 -13.31 24.04
CA HIS A 123 -0.51 -12.34 23.00
C HIS A 123 0.43 -12.95 21.97
N CYS A 124 0.00 -12.94 20.72
CA CYS A 124 0.71 -13.48 19.57
C CYS A 124 1.33 -12.33 18.78
N ALA A 125 2.65 -12.24 18.79
CA ALA A 125 3.44 -11.34 17.97
C ALA A 125 3.92 -12.07 16.71
N HIS A 126 3.82 -11.43 15.55
CA HIS A 126 4.37 -11.98 14.31
C HIS A 126 5.81 -11.48 14.08
N GLY A 127 6.57 -12.17 13.22
CA GLY A 127 7.91 -11.77 12.82
C GLY A 127 7.94 -10.75 11.67
N PHE A 128 9.15 -10.39 11.22
CA PHE A 128 9.35 -9.51 10.07
C PHE A 128 8.76 -10.12 8.78
N GLY A 129 8.05 -9.32 8.00
CA GLY A 129 7.40 -9.76 6.75
C GLY A 129 6.13 -10.59 6.95
N ALA A 130 5.68 -10.77 8.18
CA ALA A 130 4.43 -11.47 8.53
C ALA A 130 3.34 -10.48 9.00
N SER A 131 2.18 -11.03 9.35
CA SER A 131 1.04 -10.30 9.92
C SER A 131 0.22 -11.23 10.82
N THR A 132 -0.86 -10.72 11.40
CA THR A 132 -1.91 -11.48 12.10
C THR A 132 -2.45 -12.65 11.29
N TYR A 133 -2.36 -12.60 9.96
CA TYR A 133 -2.72 -13.70 9.07
C TYR A 133 -2.01 -15.01 9.42
N SER A 134 -0.75 -14.95 9.87
CA SER A 134 0.04 -16.13 10.26
C SER A 134 -0.61 -16.95 11.38
N TRP A 135 -1.46 -16.34 12.21
CA TRP A 135 -2.15 -17.00 13.31
C TRP A 135 -3.53 -17.54 12.92
N GLY A 136 -4.05 -17.24 11.73
CA GLY A 136 -5.44 -17.53 11.36
C GLY A 136 -5.85 -18.99 11.53
N LYS A 137 -4.94 -19.95 11.29
CA LYS A 137 -5.22 -21.38 11.44
C LYS A 137 -5.08 -21.91 12.87
N THR A 138 -4.36 -21.22 13.75
CA THR A 138 -4.01 -21.72 15.09
C THR A 138 -4.66 -20.92 16.22
N GLN A 139 -5.09 -19.69 15.97
CA GLN A 139 -5.55 -18.76 17.00
C GLN A 139 -6.73 -19.31 17.80
N GLN A 140 -7.74 -19.90 17.13
CA GLN A 140 -8.91 -20.47 17.79
C GLN A 140 -8.57 -21.75 18.57
N ALA A 141 -7.76 -22.63 17.98
CA ALA A 141 -7.31 -23.87 18.62
C ALA A 141 -6.47 -23.57 19.88
N LEU A 142 -5.61 -22.56 19.81
CA LEU A 142 -4.81 -22.08 20.93
C LEU A 142 -5.71 -21.53 22.05
N ALA A 143 -6.72 -20.73 21.68
CA ALA A 143 -7.67 -20.18 22.63
C ALA A 143 -8.38 -21.30 23.39
N HIS A 144 -8.96 -22.28 22.67
CA HIS A 144 -9.66 -23.43 23.25
C HIS A 144 -8.75 -24.26 24.16
N SER A 145 -7.57 -24.64 23.68
CA SER A 145 -6.64 -25.51 24.40
C SER A 145 -6.17 -24.88 25.71
N LEU A 146 -5.97 -23.56 25.72
CA LEU A 146 -5.50 -22.83 26.89
C LEU A 146 -6.61 -22.26 27.76
N ARG A 147 -7.88 -22.40 27.37
CA ARG A 147 -9.04 -21.73 27.99
C ARG A 147 -8.77 -20.23 28.20
N ALA A 148 -8.22 -19.58 27.17
CA ALA A 148 -7.68 -18.23 27.23
C ALA A 148 -8.29 -17.30 26.17
N THR A 149 -8.10 -16.00 26.34
CA THR A 149 -8.27 -15.03 25.24
C THR A 149 -6.95 -14.92 24.48
N VAL A 150 -6.96 -15.16 23.18
CA VAL A 150 -5.78 -15.05 22.32
C VAL A 150 -5.91 -13.82 21.43
N LEU A 151 -4.94 -12.91 21.54
CA LEU A 151 -4.87 -11.68 20.76
C LEU A 151 -3.66 -11.75 19.83
N ALA A 152 -3.86 -11.45 18.55
CA ALA A 152 -2.76 -11.21 17.62
C ALA A 152 -2.92 -9.79 17.08
N HIS A 153 -1.83 -9.02 17.00
CA HIS A 153 -1.86 -7.67 16.44
C HIS A 153 -0.81 -7.52 15.35
N ASP A 154 -1.09 -6.63 14.40
CA ASP A 154 -0.11 -6.22 13.39
C ASP A 154 0.78 -5.12 13.97
N CYS A 155 2.09 -5.28 13.88
CA CYS A 155 3.04 -4.25 14.28
C CYS A 155 2.93 -3.01 13.35
N PRO A 156 3.33 -1.81 13.81
CA PRO A 156 3.26 -0.59 13.00
C PRO A 156 3.92 -0.74 11.63
N GLY A 157 3.17 -0.45 10.57
CA GLY A 157 3.61 -0.59 9.17
C GLY A 157 3.56 -2.01 8.58
N PHE A 158 3.07 -2.98 9.33
CA PHE A 158 2.79 -4.34 8.87
C PHE A 158 1.29 -4.61 8.79
N GLY A 159 0.92 -5.58 7.94
CA GLY A 159 -0.47 -5.99 7.74
C GLY A 159 -1.39 -4.80 7.50
N LEU A 160 -2.42 -4.67 8.35
CA LEU A 160 -3.45 -3.63 8.26
C LEU A 160 -3.29 -2.53 9.33
N THR A 161 -2.22 -2.56 10.12
CA THR A 161 -1.89 -1.47 11.07
C THR A 161 -1.28 -0.29 10.31
N GLU A 162 -1.65 0.92 10.71
CA GLU A 162 -1.12 2.16 10.14
C GLU A 162 0.42 2.25 10.25
N ARG A 163 1.01 3.02 9.33
CA ARG A 163 2.41 3.44 9.43
C ARG A 163 2.49 4.68 10.34
N PRO A 164 3.35 4.70 11.36
CA PRO A 164 3.60 5.90 12.13
C PRO A 164 4.06 7.04 11.21
N LYS A 165 3.48 8.23 11.38
CA LYS A 165 3.96 9.43 10.71
C LYS A 165 5.29 9.84 11.34
N SER A 166 6.28 10.20 10.51
CA SER A 166 7.63 10.60 10.92
C SER A 166 7.60 11.88 11.73
#